data_AF-A0A838BD98-F1
#
_entry.id   AF-A0A838BD98-F1
#
_cell.length_a   1.000
_cell.length_b   1.000
_cell.length_c   1.000
_cell.angle_alpha   90.00
_cell.angle_beta   90.00
_cell.angle_gamma   90.00
#
_symmetry.space_group_name_H-M   'P 1'
#
loop_
_entity.id
_entity.type
_entity.pdbx_description
1 polymer ?
#
loop_
_entity_poly.entity_id
_entity_poly.type
_entity_poly.pdbx_seq_one_letter_code
_entity_poly.pdbx_strand_id
1 'polypeptide(L)'
;MRIIVHNTKCQGHARCSAQAPEIFKLDDEGYILPGDIEITAGEQLLALQGAQSCPERALEVDRTPAAQREPDSVERGPDELKSTSVNVAARWPG
;
A
#
# COMPACT_ATOMS: atom_id res chain seq x y z
N MET A 1 1.35 -13.03 7.90
CA MET A 1 1.84 -12.42 6.65
C MET A 1 0.63 -11.98 5.87
N ARG A 2 0.76 -10.98 5.00
CA ARG A 2 -0.32 -10.54 4.13
C ARG A 2 0.17 -10.34 2.71
N ILE A 3 -0.77 -10.28 1.78
CA ILE A 3 -0.53 -9.80 0.43
C ILE A 3 -1.12 -8.39 0.31
N ILE A 4 -0.27 -7.43 0.00
CA ILE A 4 -0.68 -6.07 -0.36
C ILE A 4 -1.05 -6.07 -1.84
N VAL A 5 -2.26 -5.62 -2.16
CA VAL A 5 -2.78 -5.63 -3.53
C VAL A 5 -2.66 -4.23 -4.14
N HIS A 6 -1.88 -4.14 -5.21
CA HIS A 6 -1.69 -2.95 -6.02
C HIS A 6 -2.58 -3.01 -7.26
N ASN A 7 -3.87 -2.72 -7.08
CA ASN A 7 -4.90 -2.91 -8.11
C ASN A 7 -4.57 -2.19 -9.42
N THR A 8 -3.94 -1.00 -9.32
CA THR A 8 -3.52 -0.18 -10.47
C THR A 8 -2.48 -0.84 -11.37
N LYS A 9 -1.75 -1.85 -10.87
CA LYS A 9 -0.79 -2.65 -11.64
C LYS A 9 -1.41 -3.91 -12.23
N CYS A 10 -2.60 -4.31 -11.79
CA CYS A 10 -3.21 -5.55 -12.27
C CYS A 10 -3.70 -5.38 -13.71
N GLN A 11 -3.40 -6.37 -14.55
CA GLN A 11 -3.74 -6.39 -15.99
C GLN A 11 -4.57 -7.63 -16.36
N GLY A 12 -5.28 -8.24 -15.40
CA GLY A 12 -6.23 -9.33 -15.69
C GLY A 12 -5.61 -10.68 -16.10
N HIS A 13 -4.32 -10.94 -15.81
CA HIS A 13 -3.65 -12.18 -16.22
C HIS A 13 -4.16 -13.45 -15.50
N ALA A 14 -4.90 -13.32 -14.39
CA ALA A 14 -5.45 -14.41 -13.59
C ALA A 14 -4.48 -15.49 -13.05
N ARG A 15 -3.16 -15.32 -13.24
CA ARG A 15 -2.13 -16.30 -12.81
C ARG A 15 -2.07 -16.51 -11.29
N CYS A 16 -2.40 -15.49 -10.51
CA CYS A 16 -2.48 -15.60 -9.06
C CYS A 16 -3.60 -16.55 -8.63
N SER A 17 -4.81 -16.35 -9.17
CA SER A 17 -5.96 -17.24 -8.94
C SER A 17 -5.75 -18.64 -9.49
N ALA A 18 -5.06 -18.80 -10.63
CA ALA A 18 -4.72 -20.13 -11.14
C ALA A 18 -3.80 -20.91 -10.17
N GLN A 19 -2.91 -20.21 -9.46
CA GLN A 19 -2.00 -20.82 -8.50
C GLN A 19 -2.65 -21.09 -7.14
N ALA A 20 -3.50 -20.17 -6.68
CA ALA A 20 -4.18 -20.26 -5.39
C ALA A 20 -5.57 -19.63 -5.46
N PRO A 21 -6.57 -20.34 -6.02
CA PRO A 21 -7.92 -19.80 -6.24
C PRO A 21 -8.68 -19.54 -4.95
N GLU A 22 -8.28 -20.18 -3.84
CA GLU A 22 -8.86 -19.94 -2.52
C GLU A 22 -8.41 -18.62 -1.91
N ILE A 23 -7.24 -18.11 -2.30
CA ILE A 23 -6.64 -16.90 -1.74
C ILE A 23 -6.93 -15.69 -2.64
N PHE A 24 -6.70 -15.84 -3.94
CA PHE A 24 -6.80 -14.73 -4.90
C PHE A 24 -8.13 -14.79 -5.64
N LYS A 25 -9.13 -14.10 -5.10
CA LYS A 25 -10.44 -13.97 -5.73
C LYS A 25 -10.38 -12.89 -6.81
N LEU A 26 -10.92 -13.20 -7.98
CA LEU A 26 -11.00 -12.30 -9.12
C LEU A 26 -12.44 -11.81 -9.31
N ASP A 27 -12.60 -10.68 -9.97
CA ASP A 27 -13.88 -10.27 -10.54
C ASP A 27 -14.17 -11.00 -11.87
N ASP A 28 -15.32 -10.69 -12.45
CA ASP A 28 -15.79 -11.30 -13.71
C ASP A 28 -14.92 -10.92 -14.92
N GLU A 29 -14.11 -9.86 -14.81
CA GLU A 29 -13.17 -9.41 -15.85
C GLU A 29 -11.76 -10.00 -15.67
N GLY A 30 -11.53 -10.77 -14.59
CA GLY A 30 -10.26 -11.43 -14.30
C GLY A 30 -9.25 -10.58 -13.52
N TYR A 31 -9.66 -9.41 -13.02
CA TYR A 31 -8.84 -8.58 -12.14
C TYR A 31 -8.92 -9.08 -10.71
N ILE A 32 -7.83 -8.87 -9.96
CA ILE A 32 -7.81 -9.17 -8.54
C ILE A 32 -8.75 -8.21 -7.80
N LEU A 33 -9.55 -8.74 -6.88
CA LEU A 33 -10.40 -7.91 -6.02
C LEU A 33 -9.56 -6.93 -5.18
N PRO A 34 -10.07 -5.72 -4.93
CA PRO A 34 -9.37 -4.71 -4.15
C PRO A 34 -9.25 -5.12 -2.67
N GLY A 35 -8.12 -4.78 -2.06
CA GLY A 35 -7.88 -4.92 -0.62
C GLY A 35 -6.80 -5.94 -0.26
N ASP A 36 -6.10 -5.67 0.83
CA ASP A 36 -5.05 -6.56 1.33
C ASP A 36 -5.62 -7.90 1.80
N ILE A 37 -4.87 -8.97 1.59
CA ILE A 37 -5.29 -10.34 1.92
C ILE A 37 -4.45 -10.85 3.09
N GLU A 38 -5.09 -11.10 4.22
CA GLU A 38 -4.44 -11.76 5.37
C GLU A 38 -4.33 -13.26 5.13
N ILE A 39 -3.13 -13.82 5.36
CA ILE A 39 -2.81 -15.21 5.01
C ILE A 39 -2.61 -16.03 6.28
N THR A 40 -3.33 -17.13 6.37
CA THR A 40 -3.20 -18.10 7.47
C THR A 40 -1.88 -18.88 7.37
N ALA A 41 -1.41 -19.47 8.48
CA ALA A 41 -0.14 -20.19 8.51
C ALA A 41 -0.05 -21.36 7.52
N GLY A 42 -1.18 -22.02 7.20
CA GLY A 42 -1.22 -23.15 6.27
C GLY A 42 -1.15 -22.74 4.79
N GLU A 43 -1.41 -21.48 4.47
CA GLU A 43 -1.58 -21.00 3.09
C GLU A 43 -0.41 -20.13 2.62
N GLN A 44 0.58 -19.90 3.49
CA GLN A 44 1.70 -19.00 3.24
C GLN A 44 2.47 -19.34 1.96
N LEU A 45 2.70 -20.63 1.71
CA LEU A 45 3.41 -21.08 0.52
C LEU A 45 2.60 -20.83 -0.76
N LEU A 46 1.30 -21.13 -0.74
CA LEU A 46 0.40 -20.88 -1.87
C LEU A 46 0.25 -19.39 -2.16
N ALA A 47 0.11 -18.56 -1.12
CA ALA A 47 0.07 -17.11 -1.24
C ALA A 47 1.36 -16.57 -1.87
N LEU A 48 2.52 -17.07 -1.43
CA LEU A 48 3.81 -16.67 -1.97
C LEU A 48 3.96 -17.05 -3.45
N GLN A 49 3.58 -18.29 -3.80
CA GLN A 49 3.62 -18.75 -5.19
C GLN A 49 2.67 -17.96 -6.09
N GLY A 50 1.45 -17.69 -5.63
CA GLY A 50 0.46 -16.92 -6.39
C GLY A 50 0.84 -15.45 -6.53
N ALA A 51 1.47 -14.84 -5.51
CA ALA A 51 2.00 -13.49 -5.63
C ALA A 51 3.15 -13.42 -6.66
N GLN A 52 4.08 -14.39 -6.63
CA GLN A 52 5.21 -14.47 -7.57
C GLN A 52 4.80 -14.82 -9.00
N SER A 53 3.63 -15.42 -9.21
CA SER A 53 3.14 -15.75 -10.56
C SER A 53 2.66 -14.51 -11.33
N CYS A 54 2.45 -13.37 -10.65
CA CYS A 54 2.00 -12.13 -11.27
C CYS A 54 3.13 -11.46 -12.08
N PRO A 55 3.01 -11.33 -13.42
CA PRO A 55 4.04 -10.70 -14.25
C PRO A 55 4.18 -9.20 -13.97
N GLU A 56 3.09 -8.56 -13.57
CA GLU A 56 3.03 -7.11 -13.31
C GLU A 56 3.51 -6.71 -11.92
N ARG A 57 3.80 -7.69 -11.05
CA ARG A 57 4.13 -7.48 -9.63
C ARG A 57 3.06 -6.63 -8.92
N ALA A 58 1.79 -6.94 -9.20
CA ALA A 58 0.64 -6.30 -8.56
C ALA A 58 0.39 -6.81 -7.12
N LEU A 59 1.06 -7.89 -6.72
CA LEU A 59 0.89 -8.55 -5.42
C LEU A 59 2.21 -8.49 -4.65
N GLU A 60 2.23 -7.75 -3.55
CA GLU A 60 3.40 -7.59 -2.69
C GLU A 60 3.25 -8.40 -1.42
N VAL A 61 4.31 -9.09 -0.99
CA VAL A 61 4.29 -9.93 0.21
C VAL A 61 4.83 -9.14 1.40
N ASP A 62 3.96 -8.80 2.33
CA ASP A 62 4.35 -8.18 3.59
C ASP A 62 4.44 -9.24 4.69
N ARG A 63 5.65 -9.40 5.23
CA ARG A 63 5.96 -10.35 6.31
C ARG A 63 5.86 -9.74 7.70
N THR A 64 5.58 -8.43 7.78
CA THR A 64 5.46 -7.72 9.05
C THR A 64 4.26 -8.26 9.85
N PRO A 65 4.45 -8.64 11.13
CA PRO A 65 3.34 -9.04 11.98
C PRO A 65 2.41 -7.85 12.26
N ALA A 66 1.09 -8.11 12.36
CA ALA A 66 0.02 -7.11 12.44
C ALA A 66 0.14 -6.10 13.60
N ALA A 67 0.99 -6.36 14.60
CA ALA A 67 1.14 -5.56 15.81
C ALA A 67 1.77 -4.15 15.60
N GLN A 68 2.35 -3.85 14.43
CA GLN A 68 2.98 -2.55 14.14
C GLN A 68 2.10 -1.61 13.30
N ARG A 69 0.79 -1.89 13.18
CA ARG A 69 -0.11 -1.15 12.30
C ARG A 69 -0.81 -0.02 13.08
N GLU A 70 -0.10 1.08 13.30
CA GLU A 70 -0.76 2.37 13.52
C GLU A 70 -1.32 2.83 12.15
N PRO A 71 -2.64 3.08 12.03
CA PRO A 71 -3.22 3.55 10.78
C PRO A 71 -2.79 5.00 10.56
N ASP A 72 -1.86 5.21 9.63
CA ASP A 72 -1.67 6.42 8.82
C ASP A 72 -2.21 7.73 9.45
N SER A 73 -1.72 8.02 10.66
CA SER A 73 -1.97 9.27 11.35
C SER A 73 -0.72 10.10 11.21
N VAL A 74 -0.56 10.77 10.05
CA VAL A 74 0.18 12.03 9.85
C VAL A 74 -0.32 12.59 8.50
N GLU A 75 -1.41 13.35 8.44
CA GLU A 75 -1.55 14.80 8.71
C GLU A 75 -1.52 15.67 7.43
N ARG A 76 -2.72 16.16 7.07
CA ARG A 76 -3.07 17.55 6.68
C ARG A 76 -1.95 18.45 6.11
N GLY A 77 -2.12 18.90 4.86
CA GLY A 77 -1.59 20.20 4.40
C GLY A 77 -2.41 21.38 4.97
N PRO A 78 -2.06 22.65 4.69
CA PRO A 78 -1.02 23.15 3.78
C PRO A 78 0.11 23.95 4.47
N ASP A 79 1.25 23.92 3.80
CA ASP A 79 2.39 24.83 3.80
C ASP A 79 2.12 26.27 4.31
N GLU A 80 2.37 26.53 5.60
CA GLU A 80 2.51 27.88 6.16
C GLU A 80 3.94 28.38 5.92
N LEU A 81 4.27 28.65 4.65
CA LEU A 81 5.56 29.21 4.25
C LEU A 81 5.41 30.52 3.46
N LYS A 82 4.97 31.58 4.14
CA LYS A 82 5.25 33.00 3.80
C LYS A 82 5.20 33.76 5.13
N SER A 83 6.12 34.63 5.55
CA SER A 83 7.17 35.34 4.86
C SER A 83 8.15 35.88 5.92
N THR A 84 9.43 35.72 5.63
CA THR A 84 10.57 36.39 6.25
C THR A 84 10.46 37.92 6.13
N SER A 85 11.09 38.62 7.08
CA SER A 85 11.52 40.03 7.07
C SER A 85 10.39 41.03 7.38
N VAL A 86 10.51 41.93 8.36
CA VAL A 86 11.55 42.99 8.43
C VAL A 86 11.90 43.32 9.88
N ASN A 87 13.18 43.13 10.24
CA ASN A 87 13.81 43.78 11.37
C ASN A 87 14.24 45.18 10.88
N VAL A 88 13.54 46.25 11.26
CA VAL A 88 14.00 47.63 11.07
C VAL A 88 14.33 48.22 12.43
N ALA A 89 15.57 48.67 12.48
CA ALA A 89 16.28 49.26 13.59
C ALA A 89 15.72 50.63 14.02
N ALA A 90 16.21 51.03 15.20
CA ALA A 90 16.43 52.40 15.66
C ALA A 90 15.16 53.21 16.01
N ARG A 91 14.83 53.38 17.30
CA ARG A 91 15.46 54.29 18.29
C ARG A 91 15.16 55.76 17.97
N TRP A 92 14.10 56.27 18.60
CA TRP A 92 13.68 57.68 18.72
C TRP A 92 14.83 58.67 18.99
N PRO A 93 14.80 59.87 18.40
CA PRO A 93 14.99 61.14 19.12
C PRO A 93 13.59 61.68 19.50
N GLY A 94 13.35 62.19 20.70
CA GLY A 94 14.02 63.36 21.29
C GLY A 94 12.98 64.47 21.32
#